data_AF-A0A5D4RGN0-F1
#
_entry.id   AF-A0A5D4RGN0-F1
#
_cell.length_a   1.000
_cell.length_b   1.000
_cell.length_c   1.000
_cell.angle_alpha   90.00
_cell.angle_beta   90.00
_cell.angle_gamma   90.00
#
_symmetry.space_group_name_H-M   'P 1'
#
loop_
_entity.id
_entity.type
_entity.pdbx_description
1 polymer ?
#
loop_
_entity_poly.entity_id
_entity_poly.type
_entity_poly.pdbx_seq_one_letter_code
_entity_poly.pdbx_strand_id
1 'polypeptide(L)'
;MLATTERVELLERADQLSAMILTSEAAEQYRACLYKVKNSRETQRKIKAFVKMKEQYEEVQRFGRYHPDYKTVMMSIREVKREMDMDIHLAEFKKAETDLQSLLDEVSLIIGKSVSESVKVPTGNPFFDSSCGGGCGSGGSCSCSA
;
A
#
# COMPACT_ATOMS: atom_id res chain seq x y z
N MET A 1 30.99 14.14 24.54
CA MET A 1 29.68 13.44 24.47
C MET A 1 28.57 14.43 24.08
N LEU A 2 28.77 15.23 23.03
CA LEU A 2 27.76 16.20 22.54
C LEU A 2 26.86 15.57 21.46
N ALA A 3 27.46 14.78 20.57
CA ALA A 3 26.75 14.06 19.51
C ALA A 3 25.75 13.00 20.01
N THR A 4 25.87 12.56 21.27
CA THR A 4 24.91 11.63 21.90
C THR A 4 23.68 12.36 22.39
N THR A 5 23.83 13.57 22.95
CA THR A 5 22.70 14.35 23.50
C THR A 5 21.81 14.88 22.38
N GLU A 6 22.37 15.44 21.30
CA GLU A 6 21.61 15.90 20.14
C GLU A 6 20.81 14.76 19.47
N ARG A 7 21.37 13.55 19.45
CA ARG A 7 20.67 12.36 18.95
C ARG A 7 19.50 11.96 19.84
N VAL A 8 19.65 12.05 21.16
CA VAL A 8 18.57 11.78 22.11
C VAL A 8 17.44 12.79 21.91
N GLU A 9 17.76 14.08 21.79
CA GLU A 9 16.77 15.14 21.53
C GLU A 9 16.01 14.89 20.22
N LEU A 10 16.70 14.47 19.14
CA LEU A 10 16.04 14.13 17.87
C LEU A 10 15.07 12.95 18.01
N LEU A 11 15.45 11.92 18.76
CA LEU A 11 14.58 10.76 19.00
C LEU A 11 13.35 11.17 19.82
N GLU A 12 13.51 11.98 20.85
CA GLU A 12 12.39 12.49 21.64
C GLU A 12 11.40 13.31 20.79
N ARG A 13 11.91 14.14 19.87
CA ARG A 13 11.06 14.89 18.93
C ARG A 13 10.36 13.97 17.93
N ALA A 14 11.04 12.93 17.44
CA ALA A 14 10.43 11.93 16.58
C ALA A 14 9.33 11.15 17.30
N ASP A 15 9.54 10.79 18.56
CA ASP A 15 8.54 10.11 19.39
C ASP A 15 7.32 11.00 19.63
N GLN A 16 7.53 12.29 19.95
CA GLN A 16 6.43 13.26 20.07
C GLN A 16 5.61 13.38 18.79
N LEU A 17 6.29 13.49 17.64
CA LEU A 17 5.63 13.54 16.33
C LEU A 17 4.84 12.26 16.04
N SER A 18 5.41 11.09 16.36
CA SER A 18 4.74 9.80 16.19
C SER A 18 3.47 9.71 17.06
N ALA A 19 3.52 10.21 18.30
CA ALA A 19 2.38 10.24 19.20
C ALA A 19 1.26 11.14 18.65
N MET A 20 1.62 12.30 18.09
CA MET A 20 0.66 13.20 17.42
C MET A 20 0.01 12.55 16.19
N ILE A 21 0.78 11.80 15.39
CA ILE A 21 0.25 11.06 14.24
C ILE A 21 -0.72 9.96 14.72
N LEU A 22 -0.37 9.24 15.78
CA LEU A 22 -1.21 8.17 16.32
C LEU A 22 -2.56 8.67 16.86
N THR A 23 -2.60 9.89 17.41
CA THR A 23 -3.82 10.56 17.90
C THR A 23 -4.52 11.40 16.83
N SER A 24 -4.02 11.41 15.59
CA SER A 24 -4.66 12.11 14.49
C SER A 24 -5.98 11.46 14.08
N GLU A 25 -6.86 12.26 13.49
CA GLU A 25 -8.13 11.78 12.93
C GLU A 25 -7.91 10.68 11.87
N ALA A 26 -6.90 10.84 11.00
CA ALA A 26 -6.57 9.84 9.98
C ALA A 26 -6.20 8.48 10.60
N ALA A 27 -5.40 8.48 11.67
CA ALA A 27 -5.04 7.26 12.38
C ALA A 27 -6.22 6.64 13.15
N GLU A 28 -7.14 7.45 13.68
CA GLU A 28 -8.38 6.98 14.30
C GLU A 28 -9.32 6.33 13.28
N GLN A 29 -9.55 6.99 12.15
CA GLN A 29 -10.38 6.47 11.06
C GLN A 29 -9.81 5.16 10.50
N TYR A 30 -8.48 5.08 10.30
CA TYR A 30 -7.81 3.85 9.90
C TYR A 30 -8.08 2.70 10.87
N ARG A 31 -7.91 2.94 12.18
CA ARG A 31 -8.16 1.93 13.23
C ARG A 31 -9.62 1.50 13.26
N ALA A 32 -10.55 2.43 13.11
CA ALA A 32 -11.98 2.15 13.07
C ALA A 32 -12.37 1.30 11.85
N CYS A 33 -11.90 1.65 10.65
CA CYS A 33 -12.16 0.86 9.44
C CYS A 33 -11.51 -0.53 9.52
N LEU A 34 -10.28 -0.62 10.05
CA LEU A 34 -9.61 -1.91 10.27
C LEU A 34 -10.42 -2.81 11.21
N TYR A 35 -11.00 -2.24 12.26
CA TYR A 35 -11.89 -2.97 13.17
C TYR A 35 -13.13 -3.49 12.43
N LYS A 36 -13.79 -2.67 11.60
CA LYS A 36 -14.95 -3.13 10.80
C LYS A 36 -14.58 -4.30 9.87
N VAL A 37 -13.46 -4.19 9.16
CA VAL A 37 -12.98 -5.24 8.25
C VAL A 37 -12.70 -6.55 9.00
N LYS A 38 -12.09 -6.48 10.19
CA LYS A 38 -11.76 -7.65 11.00
C LYS A 38 -12.99 -8.34 11.60
N ASN A 39 -14.02 -7.59 11.97
CA ASN A 39 -15.20 -8.12 12.64
C ASN A 39 -16.35 -8.46 11.70
N SER A 40 -16.35 -7.97 10.46
CA SER A 40 -17.34 -8.35 9.45
C SER A 40 -17.09 -9.78 8.95
N ARG A 41 -17.99 -10.70 9.29
CA ARG A 41 -17.93 -12.11 8.83
C ARG A 41 -18.01 -12.21 7.31
N GLU A 42 -18.80 -11.36 6.67
CA GLU A 42 -18.95 -11.35 5.21
C GLU A 42 -17.69 -10.86 4.51
N THR A 43 -17.11 -9.75 4.99
CA THR A 43 -15.85 -9.21 4.47
C THR A 43 -14.73 -10.25 4.63
N GLN A 44 -14.61 -10.87 5.80
CA GLN A 44 -13.63 -11.93 6.04
C GLN A 44 -13.84 -13.16 5.13
N ARG A 45 -15.09 -13.53 4.82
CA ARG A 45 -15.39 -14.60 3.87
C ARG A 45 -14.89 -14.25 2.46
N LYS A 46 -15.14 -13.03 1.98
CA LYS A 46 -14.67 -12.56 0.67
C LYS A 46 -13.14 -12.52 0.58
N ILE A 47 -12.47 -12.02 1.61
CA ILE A 47 -10.99 -12.01 1.71
C ILE A 47 -10.45 -13.44 1.62
N LYS A 48 -11.00 -14.37 2.41
CA LYS A 48 -10.55 -15.77 2.38
C LYS A 48 -10.78 -16.44 1.03
N ALA A 49 -11.90 -16.17 0.37
CA ALA A 49 -12.17 -16.66 -0.97
C ALA A 49 -11.13 -16.14 -1.98
N PHE A 50 -10.81 -14.85 -1.90
CA PHE A 50 -9.79 -14.24 -2.76
C PHE A 50 -8.40 -14.82 -2.52
N VAL A 51 -7.97 -14.95 -1.26
CA VAL A 51 -6.66 -15.53 -0.91
C VAL A 51 -6.52 -16.95 -1.44
N LYS A 52 -7.55 -17.80 -1.24
CA LYS A 52 -7.54 -19.17 -1.77
C LYS A 52 -7.46 -19.20 -3.30
N MET A 53 -8.22 -18.34 -3.97
CA MET A 53 -8.18 -18.27 -5.44
C MET A 53 -6.85 -17.72 -5.95
N LYS A 54 -6.21 -16.81 -5.20
CA LYS A 54 -4.87 -16.27 -5.51
C LYS A 54 -3.80 -17.35 -5.47
N GLU A 55 -3.85 -18.26 -4.48
CA GLU A 55 -2.94 -19.41 -4.40
C GLU A 55 -3.09 -20.32 -5.62
N GLN A 56 -4.33 -20.66 -5.98
CA GLN A 56 -4.63 -21.46 -7.19
C GLN A 56 -4.16 -20.76 -8.46
N TYR A 57 -4.37 -19.45 -8.54
CA TYR A 57 -3.91 -18.61 -9.64
C TYR A 57 -2.39 -18.62 -9.76
N GLU A 58 -1.65 -18.48 -8.65
CA GLU A 58 -0.19 -18.51 -8.66
C GLU A 58 0.35 -19.89 -9.07
N GLU A 59 -0.28 -20.98 -8.63
CA GLU A 59 0.07 -22.33 -9.06
C GLU A 59 -0.12 -22.51 -10.57
N VAL A 60 -1.29 -22.15 -11.09
CA VAL A 60 -1.60 -22.24 -12.51
C VAL A 60 -0.72 -21.32 -13.35
N GLN A 61 -0.42 -20.13 -12.85
CA GLN A 61 0.46 -19.18 -13.54
C GLN A 61 1.89 -19.69 -13.65
N ARG A 62 2.40 -20.47 -12.68
CA ARG A 62 3.74 -21.07 -12.74
C ARG A 62 3.92 -22.02 -13.93
N PHE A 63 2.88 -22.79 -14.28
CA PHE A 63 2.89 -23.67 -15.45
C PHE A 63 2.51 -22.93 -16.75
N GLY A 64 1.88 -21.77 -16.63
CA GLY A 64 1.52 -20.90 -17.74
C GLY A 64 0.34 -21.43 -18.55
N ARG A 65 0.27 -21.04 -19.83
CA ARG A 65 -0.91 -21.22 -20.68
C ARG A 65 -1.28 -22.68 -21.00
N TYR A 66 -0.41 -23.63 -20.68
CA TYR A 66 -0.62 -25.06 -20.93
C TYR A 66 -1.32 -25.79 -19.76
N HIS A 67 -1.57 -25.10 -18.66
CA HIS A 67 -2.34 -25.68 -17.56
C HIS A 67 -3.81 -25.87 -17.99
N PRO A 68 -4.42 -27.06 -17.75
CA PRO A 68 -5.78 -27.34 -18.18
C PRO A 68 -6.80 -26.32 -17.66
N ASP A 69 -6.62 -25.87 -16.41
CA ASP A 69 -7.51 -24.90 -15.76
C ASP A 69 -7.16 -23.43 -15.98
N TYR A 70 -6.19 -23.11 -16.87
CA TYR A 70 -5.69 -21.75 -17.04
C TYR A 70 -6.80 -20.72 -17.28
N LYS A 71 -7.69 -20.98 -18.24
CA LYS A 71 -8.79 -20.04 -18.56
C LYS A 71 -9.76 -19.88 -17.40
N THR A 72 -10.12 -20.98 -16.74
CA THR A 72 -11.07 -21.00 -15.63
C THR A 72 -10.54 -20.21 -14.43
N VAL A 73 -9.27 -20.42 -14.08
CA VAL A 73 -8.62 -19.72 -12.97
C VAL A 73 -8.41 -18.23 -13.27
N MET A 74 -8.08 -17.87 -14.51
CA MET A 74 -7.97 -16.46 -14.95
C MET A 74 -9.30 -15.70 -14.88
N MET A 75 -10.44 -16.36 -15.11
CA MET A 75 -11.76 -15.73 -14.98
C MET A 75 -12.20 -15.64 -13.52
N SER A 76 -12.14 -16.76 -12.80
CA SER A 76 -12.60 -16.83 -11.40
C SER A 76 -11.83 -15.90 -10.46
N ILE A 77 -10.51 -15.73 -10.64
CA ILE A 77 -9.75 -14.75 -9.84
C ILE A 77 -10.26 -13.31 -10.03
N ARG A 78 -10.71 -12.94 -11.25
CA ARG A 78 -11.23 -11.61 -11.55
C ARG A 78 -12.61 -11.41 -10.94
N GLU A 79 -13.45 -12.43 -10.96
CA GLU A 79 -14.78 -12.41 -10.34
C GLU A 79 -14.67 -12.27 -8.82
N VAL A 80 -13.89 -13.13 -8.17
CA VAL A 80 -13.69 -13.08 -6.72
C VAL A 80 -13.00 -11.78 -6.29
N LYS A 81 -12.06 -11.26 -7.09
CA LYS A 81 -11.46 -9.94 -6.86
C LYS A 81 -12.51 -8.83 -6.93
N ARG A 82 -13.39 -8.83 -7.93
CA ARG A 82 -14.46 -7.83 -8.06
C ARG A 82 -15.42 -7.89 -6.88
N GLU A 83 -15.84 -9.08 -6.46
CA GLU A 83 -16.71 -9.23 -5.29
C GLU A 83 -16.08 -8.69 -4.01
N MET A 84 -14.78 -8.89 -3.84
CA MET A 84 -14.01 -8.35 -2.72
C MET A 84 -13.86 -6.82 -2.84
N ASP A 85 -13.50 -6.29 -4.01
CA ASP A 85 -13.29 -4.85 -4.22
C ASP A 85 -14.59 -4.04 -4.09
N MET A 86 -15.76 -4.66 -4.32
CA MET A 86 -17.08 -4.05 -4.12
C MET A 86 -17.55 -4.07 -2.65
N ASP A 87 -16.78 -4.66 -1.73
CA ASP A 87 -17.12 -4.67 -0.31
C ASP A 87 -16.92 -3.28 0.32
N ILE A 88 -17.99 -2.73 0.90
CA ILE A 88 -17.98 -1.37 1.45
C ILE A 88 -16.92 -1.19 2.55
N HIS A 89 -16.72 -2.21 3.41
CA HIS A 89 -15.73 -2.12 4.49
C HIS A 89 -14.30 -2.11 3.96
N LEU A 90 -14.02 -2.85 2.88
CA LEU A 90 -12.71 -2.81 2.22
C LEU A 90 -12.48 -1.51 1.48
N ALA A 91 -13.50 -0.96 0.82
CA ALA A 91 -13.41 0.33 0.17
C ALA A 91 -13.14 1.47 1.19
N GLU A 92 -13.89 1.51 2.29
CA GLU A 92 -13.68 2.45 3.40
C GLU A 92 -12.29 2.30 4.03
N PHE A 93 -11.82 1.06 4.22
CA PHE A 93 -10.50 0.79 4.77
C PHE A 93 -9.37 1.26 3.86
N LYS A 94 -9.43 0.94 2.56
CA LYS A 94 -8.43 1.37 1.57
C LYS A 94 -8.36 2.90 1.46
N LYS A 95 -9.52 3.57 1.57
CA LYS A 95 -9.56 5.03 1.62
C LYS A 95 -8.84 5.56 2.86
N ALA A 96 -9.19 5.07 4.05
CA ALA A 96 -8.55 5.49 5.29
C ALA A 96 -7.04 5.17 5.32
N GLU A 97 -6.62 4.07 4.71
CA GLU A 97 -5.20 3.71 4.52
C GLU A 97 -4.48 4.73 3.62
N THR A 98 -5.12 5.16 2.53
CA THR A 98 -4.58 6.17 1.62
C THR A 98 -4.47 7.54 2.30
N ASP A 99 -5.47 7.92 3.09
CA ASP A 99 -5.49 9.19 3.83
C ASP A 99 -4.36 9.21 4.89
N LEU A 100 -4.16 8.11 5.62
CA LEU A 100 -3.05 7.99 6.57
C LEU A 100 -1.68 7.98 5.86
N GLN A 101 -1.56 7.29 4.73
CA GLN A 101 -0.33 7.30 3.94
C GLN A 101 0.00 8.71 3.44
N SER A 102 -1.01 9.47 3.01
CA SER A 102 -0.83 10.85 2.54
C SER A 102 -0.32 11.75 3.66
N LEU A 103 -0.84 11.61 4.87
CA LEU A 103 -0.32 12.30 6.06
C LEU A 103 1.17 11.99 6.31
N LEU A 104 1.55 10.71 6.23
CA LEU A 104 2.95 10.29 6.42
C LEU A 104 3.88 10.81 5.32
N ASP A 105 3.40 10.82 4.07
CA ASP A 105 4.12 11.35 2.93
C ASP A 105 4.35 12.86 3.08
N GLU A 106 3.33 13.62 3.51
CA GLU A 106 3.44 15.06 3.78
C GLU A 106 4.46 15.36 4.88
N VAL A 107 4.40 14.63 6.00
CA VAL A 107 5.38 14.77 7.10
C VAL A 107 6.79 14.49 6.60
N SER A 108 6.97 13.43 5.80
CA SER A 108 8.27 13.05 5.23
C SER A 108 8.82 14.13 4.28
N LEU A 109 7.95 14.72 3.45
CA LEU A 109 8.31 15.82 2.57
C LEU A 109 8.72 17.08 3.34
N ILE A 110 8.00 17.44 4.40
CA ILE A 110 8.32 18.59 5.24
C ILE A 110 9.69 18.41 5.89
N ILE A 111 9.95 17.23 6.46
CA ILE A 111 11.26 16.92 7.08
C ILE A 111 12.38 16.96 6.04
N GLY A 112 12.22 16.28 4.91
CA GLY A 112 13.24 16.22 3.87
C GLY A 112 13.61 17.60 3.33
N LYS A 113 12.62 18.42 3.00
CA LYS A 113 12.82 19.80 2.48
C LYS A 113 13.40 20.75 3.53
N SER A 114 13.10 20.52 4.81
CA SER A 114 13.68 21.32 5.92
C SER A 114 15.17 21.05 6.12
N VAL A 115 15.67 19.89 5.69
CA VAL A 115 17.10 19.54 5.73
C VAL A 115 17.81 20.00 4.46
N SER A 116 17.20 19.78 3.29
CA SER A 116 17.72 20.28 2.00
C SER A 116 16.66 20.18 0.91
N GLU A 117 16.55 21.23 0.08
CA GLU A 117 15.66 21.24 -1.09
C GLU A 117 16.03 20.18 -2.15
N SER A 118 17.27 19.67 -2.12
CA SER A 118 17.76 18.66 -3.09
C SER A 118 17.53 17.21 -2.66
N VAL A 119 17.02 16.96 -1.45
CA VAL A 119 16.78 15.61 -0.95
C VAL A 119 15.52 15.04 -1.61
N LYS A 120 15.69 13.96 -2.38
CA LYS A 120 14.56 13.19 -2.93
C LYS A 120 13.93 12.35 -1.82
N VAL A 121 12.66 12.63 -1.52
CA VAL A 121 11.88 11.84 -0.56
C VAL A 121 11.02 10.85 -1.36
N PRO A 122 11.24 9.53 -1.22
CA PRO A 122 10.35 8.56 -1.84
C PRO A 122 9.01 8.63 -1.12
N THR A 123 8.04 9.25 -1.77
CA THR A 123 6.64 9.20 -1.34
C THR A 123 6.00 8.06 -2.09
N GLY A 124 5.15 7.26 -1.45
CA GLY A 124 4.55 6.06 -2.06
C GLY A 124 3.61 6.35 -3.24
N ASN A 125 3.51 7.62 -3.65
CA ASN A 125 2.64 8.13 -4.70
C ASN A 125 3.45 8.48 -5.97
N PRO A 126 3.18 7.82 -7.12
CA PRO A 126 3.83 8.10 -8.40
C PRO A 126 3.76 9.57 -8.86
N PHE A 127 2.81 10.34 -8.33
CA PHE A 127 2.62 11.74 -8.68
C PHE A 127 3.79 12.63 -8.26
N PHE A 128 4.43 12.32 -7.13
CA PHE A 128 5.55 13.08 -6.58
C PHE A 128 6.92 12.60 -7.09
N ASP A 129 6.99 11.40 -7.65
CA ASP A 129 8.21 10.80 -8.22
C ASP A 129 8.46 11.22 -9.69
N SER A 130 7.58 12.08 -10.24
CA SER A 130 7.60 12.51 -11.64
C SER A 130 8.70 13.52 -11.99
N SER A 131 9.56 13.89 -11.04
CA SER A 131 10.77 14.69 -11.31
C SER A 131 11.98 13.79 -11.53
N CYS A 132 12.22 13.49 -12.82
CA CYS A 132 13.44 12.94 -13.43
C CYS A 132 13.91 11.53 -13.02
N GLY A 133 13.53 10.55 -13.84
CA GLY A 133 14.05 9.19 -13.81
C GLY A 133 13.49 8.31 -14.92
N GLY A 134 13.69 8.69 -16.19
CA GLY A 134 13.56 7.75 -17.31
C GLY A 134 14.55 6.59 -17.11
N GLY A 135 14.07 5.53 -16.48
CA GLY A 135 14.85 4.36 -16.10
C GLY A 135 14.15 3.10 -16.57
N CYS A 136 14.36 2.78 -17.85
CA CYS A 136 14.25 1.43 -18.37
C CYS A 136 15.09 0.50 -17.47
N GLY A 137 14.45 -0.41 -16.74
CA GLY A 137 15.19 -1.22 -15.77
C GLY A 137 14.36 -2.14 -14.87
N SER A 138 13.44 -2.93 -15.42
CA SER A 138 13.15 -4.28 -14.89
C SER A 138 12.45 -5.12 -15.96
N GLY A 139 12.93 -6.35 -16.12
CA GLY A 139 12.77 -7.21 -17.29
C GLY A 139 11.32 -7.52 -17.72
N GLY A 140 11.08 -7.31 -19.00
CA GLY A 140 9.92 -7.81 -19.72
C GLY A 140 9.91 -7.25 -21.13
N SER A 141 10.14 -8.09 -22.13
CA SER A 141 10.03 -7.74 -23.54
C SER A 141 8.60 -7.32 -23.89
N CYS A 142 8.31 -6.03 -23.89
CA CYS A 142 7.07 -5.47 -24.43
C CYS A 142 7.20 -5.35 -25.96
N SER A 143 6.76 -6.39 -26.66
CA SER A 143 6.54 -6.37 -28.11
C SER A 143 5.18 -5.76 -28.42
N CYS A 144 5.15 -4.46 -28.71
CA CYS A 144 3.99 -3.79 -29.29
C CYS A 144 4.11 -3.90 -30.82
N SER A 145 3.26 -4.71 -31.45
CA SER A 145 2.98 -4.57 -32.88
C SER A 145 1.83 -3.57 -33.03
N ALA A 146 1.94 -2.73 -34.06
CA ALA A 146 1.05 -1.61 -34.39
C ALA A 146 -0.44 -1.96 -34.42
#